data_AF-A0A2D8HWH1-F1
#
_entry.id   AF-A0A2D8HWH1-F1
#
_cell.length_a   1.000
_cell.length_b   1.000
_cell.length_c   1.000
_cell.angle_alpha   90.00
_cell.angle_beta   90.00
_cell.angle_gamma   90.00
#
_symmetry.space_group_name_H-M   'P 1'
#
loop_
_entity.id
_entity.type
_entity.pdbx_description
1 polymer ?
#
loop_
_entity_poly.entity_id
_entity_poly.type
_entity_poly.pdbx_seq_one_letter_code
_entity_poly.pdbx_strand_id
1 'polypeptide(L)'
;MPKGIPRLTSLNTGLGIDFSDNLKMQNGIINNRGQVVIHEIGVSCTCRKSGLFDKVVAGTSFCSRCDNGWLYRKPRKIMSMFSSTSFQNRMAVEGLLTPGDTVISVAPNLKNPPSQYDRITWTWPENVGDGQIIIRGLEAETRSDLEADEDYLYYSPASAIYVEDEDGVEYQEDTDFIFTGKKIKWMNGPEVRKRYTIKYNAYLSWIVWNPPATRRDRNRSLGSRIILRKSHIVNYRDEIDTTIVESQQFTPNAKV
;
A
#
# COMPACT_ATOMS: atom_id res chain seq x y z
N MET A 1 1.66 6.12 -57.36
CA MET A 1 2.06 6.27 -55.95
C MET A 1 1.27 5.27 -55.12
N PRO A 2 1.90 4.30 -54.44
CA PRO A 2 1.17 3.35 -53.59
C PRO A 2 0.64 4.08 -52.35
N LYS A 3 -0.66 3.92 -52.05
CA LYS A 3 -1.23 4.39 -50.78
C LYS A 3 -0.55 3.61 -49.65
N GLY A 4 0.10 4.33 -48.73
CA GLY A 4 0.80 3.70 -47.62
C GLY A 4 -0.15 2.84 -46.80
N ILE A 5 0.19 1.56 -46.65
CA ILE A 5 -0.51 0.66 -45.73
C ILE A 5 -0.39 1.31 -44.34
N PRO A 6 -1.50 1.59 -43.63
CA PRO A 6 -1.41 2.10 -42.28
C PRO A 6 -0.64 1.07 -41.46
N ARG A 7 0.51 1.48 -40.88
CA ARG A 7 1.20 0.63 -39.91
C ARG A 7 0.20 0.36 -38.81
N LEU A 8 -0.27 -0.88 -38.74
CA LEU A 8 -0.80 -1.45 -37.52
C LEU A 8 0.32 -1.35 -36.50
N THR A 9 0.32 -0.26 -35.73
CA THR A 9 1.07 -0.17 -34.48
C THR A 9 0.58 -1.34 -33.67
N SER A 10 1.40 -2.38 -33.59
CA SER A 10 1.13 -3.52 -32.73
C SER A 10 0.76 -2.96 -31.36
N LEU A 11 -0.47 -3.20 -30.91
CA LEU A 11 -0.88 -3.00 -29.52
C LEU A 11 -0.18 -4.07 -28.67
N ASN A 12 1.15 -4.01 -28.67
CA ASN A 12 2.02 -4.58 -27.66
C ASN A 12 1.77 -3.74 -26.41
N THR A 13 0.66 -4.05 -25.72
CA THR A 13 0.28 -3.55 -24.41
C THR A 13 1.23 -4.10 -23.36
N GLY A 14 2.51 -3.72 -23.47
CA GLY A 14 3.54 -4.03 -22.50
C GLY A 14 3.39 -3.13 -21.29
N LEU A 15 2.58 -3.55 -20.31
CA LEU A 15 2.67 -3.31 -18.84
C LEU A 15 2.85 -1.87 -18.30
N GLY A 16 2.88 -0.85 -19.15
CA GLY A 16 2.96 0.57 -18.80
C GLY A 16 2.82 1.39 -20.06
N ILE A 17 2.06 2.50 -20.00
CA ILE A 17 1.85 3.34 -21.18
C ILE A 17 3.19 3.94 -21.61
N ASP A 18 3.50 3.84 -22.90
CA ASP A 18 4.71 4.45 -23.47
C ASP A 18 4.68 5.98 -23.29
N PHE A 19 5.67 6.49 -22.56
CA PHE A 19 5.76 7.90 -22.20
C PHE A 19 6.50 8.74 -23.25
N SER A 20 7.15 8.14 -24.26
CA SER A 20 8.08 8.91 -25.12
C SER A 20 7.39 9.81 -26.14
N ASP A 21 6.38 9.31 -26.88
CA ASP A 21 6.00 9.95 -28.16
C ASP A 21 4.50 10.22 -28.41
N ASN A 22 3.56 9.83 -27.52
CA ASN A 22 2.13 10.06 -27.79
C ASN A 22 1.27 10.45 -26.57
N LEU A 23 1.61 11.59 -25.97
CA LEU A 23 0.82 12.22 -24.88
C LEU A 23 -0.66 12.45 -25.23
N LYS A 24 -1.02 12.60 -26.52
CA LYS A 24 -2.43 12.75 -26.96
C LYS A 24 -3.19 11.43 -26.88
N MET A 25 -2.60 10.32 -27.32
CA MET A 25 -3.19 8.98 -27.19
C MET A 25 -3.25 8.54 -25.72
N GLN A 26 -2.20 8.81 -24.94
CA GLN A 26 -2.21 8.56 -23.49
C GLN A 26 -3.32 9.35 -22.78
N ASN A 27 -3.47 10.66 -23.07
CA ASN A 27 -4.59 11.46 -22.59
C ASN A 27 -5.94 10.85 -22.96
N GLY A 28 -6.14 10.46 -24.23
CA GLY A 28 -7.39 9.83 -24.68
C GLY A 28 -7.70 8.52 -23.93
N ILE A 29 -6.70 7.66 -23.74
CA ILE A 29 -6.88 6.39 -23.02
C ILE A 29 -7.19 6.63 -21.54
N ILE A 30 -6.43 7.49 -20.84
CA ILE A 30 -6.64 7.76 -19.42
C ILE A 30 -7.95 8.50 -19.17
N ASN A 31 -8.36 9.42 -20.04
CA ASN A 31 -9.64 10.13 -19.87
C ASN A 31 -10.85 9.22 -20.15
N ASN A 32 -10.71 8.21 -21.03
CA ASN A 32 -11.80 7.30 -21.41
C ASN A 32 -11.87 6.02 -20.56
N ARG A 33 -10.77 5.58 -19.94
CA ARG A 33 -10.65 4.30 -19.23
C ARG A 33 -9.98 4.38 -17.86
N GLY A 34 -9.45 5.55 -17.49
CA GLY A 34 -8.95 5.79 -16.16
C GLY A 34 -10.08 5.81 -15.13
N GLN A 35 -9.70 5.68 -13.87
CA GLN A 35 -10.57 5.81 -12.72
C GLN A 35 -10.16 7.05 -11.91
N VAL A 36 -11.14 7.63 -11.22
CA VAL A 36 -10.90 8.78 -10.34
C VAL A 36 -10.31 8.29 -9.02
N VAL A 37 -9.17 8.82 -8.62
CA VAL A 37 -8.53 8.51 -7.34
C VAL A 37 -8.21 9.77 -6.56
N ILE A 38 -8.08 9.65 -5.25
CA ILE A 38 -7.59 10.73 -4.38
C ILE A 38 -6.07 10.67 -4.37
N HIS A 39 -5.43 11.75 -4.79
CA HIS A 39 -3.99 11.97 -4.63
C HIS A 39 -3.75 12.97 -3.50
N GLU A 40 -2.92 12.58 -2.55
CA GLU A 40 -2.44 13.41 -1.44
C GLU A 40 -0.92 13.53 -1.49
N ILE A 41 -0.41 14.72 -1.20
CA ILE A 41 1.03 14.99 -1.13
C ILE A 41 1.57 14.40 0.16
N GLY A 42 2.62 13.57 0.04
CA GLY A 42 3.36 13.03 1.17
C GLY A 42 4.32 14.06 1.75
N VAL A 43 4.16 14.39 3.04
CA VAL A 43 5.07 15.26 3.77
C VAL A 43 5.67 14.46 4.92
N SER A 44 7.00 14.39 5.02
CA SER A 44 7.65 13.67 6.12
C SER A 44 7.23 14.25 7.48
N CYS A 45 6.81 13.39 8.40
CA CYS A 45 6.55 13.80 9.77
C CYS A 45 7.86 14.09 10.51
N THR A 46 7.81 15.00 11.48
CA THR A 46 8.95 15.33 12.34
C THR A 46 9.38 14.18 13.27
N CYS A 47 8.54 13.16 13.45
CA CYS A 47 8.92 11.93 14.16
C CYS A 47 9.85 11.00 13.36
N ARG A 48 9.92 11.16 12.02
CA ARG A 48 10.78 10.35 11.16
C ARG A 48 12.23 10.76 11.40
N LYS A 49 12.94 10.02 12.25
CA LYS A 49 14.38 10.22 12.50
C LYS A 49 15.14 10.12 11.18
N SER A 50 15.95 11.14 10.88
CA SER A 50 16.68 11.26 9.62
C SER A 50 17.88 10.30 9.56
N GLY A 51 17.61 9.02 9.27
CA GLY A 51 18.62 8.04 8.87
C GLY A 51 18.90 8.15 7.37
N LEU A 52 20.17 8.17 6.98
CA LEU A 52 20.66 8.51 5.63
C LEU A 52 20.42 7.43 4.54
N PHE A 53 19.54 6.47 4.79
CA PHE A 53 19.09 5.51 3.79
C PHE A 53 17.57 5.42 3.79
N ASP A 54 17.01 5.54 2.60
CA ASP A 54 15.58 5.58 2.29
C ASP A 54 14.95 4.17 2.38
N LYS A 55 15.19 3.49 3.51
CA LYS A 55 14.38 2.33 3.89
C LYS A 55 12.96 2.85 4.03
N VAL A 56 12.04 2.23 3.27
CA VAL A 56 10.58 2.52 3.24
C VAL A 56 9.89 2.18 4.58
N VAL A 57 10.69 1.84 5.60
CA VAL A 57 10.37 0.97 6.73
C VAL A 57 11.11 1.50 7.96
N ALA A 58 10.54 1.27 9.15
CA ALA A 58 11.05 1.73 10.44
C ALA A 58 10.90 3.24 10.73
N GLY A 59 9.66 3.74 10.65
CA GLY A 59 9.24 4.84 11.52
C GLY A 59 9.18 4.35 12.97
N THR A 60 10.30 4.38 13.70
CA THR A 60 10.46 3.83 15.08
C THR A 60 9.79 4.63 16.19
N SER A 61 8.74 5.40 15.86
CA SER A 61 7.90 6.06 16.84
C SER A 61 6.47 6.16 16.32
N PHE A 62 5.53 5.59 17.09
CA PHE A 62 4.10 5.63 16.85
C PHE A 62 3.57 7.06 17.10
N CYS A 63 3.86 7.95 16.15
CA CYS A 63 3.42 9.33 16.24
C CYS A 63 1.98 9.44 15.78
N SER A 64 1.07 9.65 16.74
CA SER A 64 -0.38 9.85 16.57
C SER A 64 -0.80 10.91 15.53
N ARG A 65 0.12 11.74 15.06
CA ARG A 65 -0.13 12.77 14.03
C ARG A 65 0.06 12.26 12.60
N CYS A 66 0.69 11.11 12.38
CA CYS A 66 1.13 10.65 11.07
C CYS A 66 0.82 9.17 10.80
N ASP A 67 0.80 8.80 9.53
CA ASP A 67 0.62 7.43 9.09
C ASP A 67 2.02 6.91 8.67
N ASN A 68 2.66 6.13 9.57
CA ASN A 68 4.01 5.56 9.41
C ASN A 68 5.11 6.57 9.03
N GLY A 69 5.17 7.70 9.74
CA GLY A 69 6.16 8.76 9.50
C GLY A 69 5.80 9.73 8.37
N TRP A 70 4.60 9.63 7.79
CA TRP A 70 4.12 10.50 6.71
C TRP A 70 2.81 11.22 7.04
N LEU A 71 2.74 12.48 6.65
CA LEU A 71 1.56 13.33 6.70
C LEU A 71 1.01 13.49 5.28
N TYR A 72 -0.17 12.96 5.03
CA TYR A 72 -0.85 13.13 3.75
C TYR A 72 -1.70 14.41 3.76
N ARG A 73 -1.53 15.24 2.73
CA ARG A 73 -2.06 16.62 2.68
C ARG A 73 -2.56 16.98 1.29
N LYS A 74 -3.42 18.01 1.21
CA LYS A 74 -3.99 18.57 -0.03
C LYS A 74 -4.64 17.48 -0.92
N PRO A 75 -5.63 16.73 -0.41
CA PRO A 75 -6.33 15.71 -1.19
C PRO A 75 -6.96 16.33 -2.44
N ARG A 76 -6.73 15.70 -3.59
CA ARG A 76 -7.30 16.10 -4.87
C ARG A 76 -7.73 14.88 -5.67
N LYS A 77 -8.87 14.97 -6.34
CA LYS A 77 -9.30 13.96 -7.31
C LYS A 77 -8.46 14.09 -8.57
N ILE A 78 -7.85 12.99 -9.01
CA ILE A 78 -7.10 12.89 -10.27
C ILE A 78 -7.61 11.72 -11.10
N MET A 79 -7.50 11.80 -12.43
CA MET A 79 -7.75 10.66 -13.30
C MET A 79 -6.46 9.84 -13.46
N SER A 80 -6.54 8.55 -13.19
CA SER A 80 -5.41 7.62 -13.32
C SER A 80 -5.85 6.27 -13.85
N MET A 81 -5.02 5.63 -14.67
CA MET A 81 -5.20 4.25 -15.08
C MET A 81 -4.12 3.40 -14.44
N PHE A 82 -4.53 2.35 -13.72
CA PHE A 82 -3.64 1.36 -13.15
C PHE A 82 -3.35 0.31 -14.23
N SER A 83 -2.09 0.06 -14.53
CA SER A 83 -1.66 -0.99 -15.45
C SER A 83 -0.84 -2.04 -14.71
N SER A 84 -1.20 -3.31 -14.94
CA SER A 84 -0.67 -4.51 -14.30
C SER A 84 -1.00 -4.70 -12.82
N THR A 85 -1.91 -5.64 -12.55
CA THR A 85 -2.03 -6.37 -11.27
C THR A 85 -2.13 -7.89 -11.52
N SER A 86 -2.27 -8.31 -12.78
CA SER A 86 -2.98 -9.52 -13.18
C SER A 86 -2.18 -10.83 -13.10
N PHE A 87 -0.85 -10.75 -12.87
CA PHE A 87 0.04 -11.92 -12.91
C PHE A 87 1.08 -11.95 -11.77
N GLN A 88 0.93 -11.12 -10.74
CA GLN A 88 1.91 -11.02 -9.66
C GLN A 88 1.30 -11.27 -8.29
N ASN A 89 0.86 -12.52 -8.10
CA ASN A 89 0.50 -13.03 -6.79
C ASN A 89 1.65 -12.80 -5.77
N ARG A 90 2.92 -12.85 -6.22
CA ARG A 90 4.09 -12.52 -5.39
C ARG A 90 4.15 -11.07 -4.91
N MET A 91 3.68 -10.08 -5.68
CA MET A 91 3.62 -8.71 -5.13
C MET A 91 2.51 -8.63 -4.07
N ALA A 92 1.39 -9.33 -4.26
CA ALA A 92 0.29 -9.38 -3.28
C ALA A 92 0.67 -10.12 -1.99
N VAL A 93 1.48 -11.17 -2.06
CA VAL A 93 1.81 -12.09 -0.95
C VAL A 93 3.18 -11.80 -0.31
N GLU A 94 4.23 -11.54 -1.11
CA GLU A 94 5.63 -11.48 -0.65
C GLU A 94 6.20 -10.04 -0.60
N GLY A 95 5.48 -9.03 -1.08
CA GLY A 95 5.97 -7.63 -1.13
C GLY A 95 7.18 -7.38 -2.06
N LEU A 96 7.67 -8.41 -2.76
CA LEU A 96 8.83 -8.33 -3.65
C LEU A 96 8.45 -7.77 -5.03
N LEU A 97 9.28 -6.85 -5.51
CA LEU A 97 9.13 -6.16 -6.79
C LEU A 97 9.79 -6.93 -7.94
N THR A 98 9.08 -7.14 -9.04
CA THR A 98 9.57 -7.76 -10.28
C THR A 98 9.09 -7.00 -11.53
N PRO A 99 9.81 -7.03 -12.67
CA PRO A 99 9.36 -6.36 -13.89
C PRO A 99 7.92 -6.77 -14.28
N GLY A 100 6.97 -5.85 -14.07
CA GLY A 100 5.53 -6.13 -14.09
C GLY A 100 4.73 -5.46 -12.97
N ASP A 101 5.36 -4.97 -11.89
CA ASP A 101 4.67 -4.37 -10.73
C ASP A 101 3.78 -3.18 -11.11
N THR A 102 2.69 -3.01 -10.36
CA THR A 102 1.61 -2.05 -10.65
C THR A 102 2.14 -0.65 -10.92
N VAL A 103 1.88 -0.20 -12.14
CA VAL A 103 2.22 1.13 -12.63
C VAL A 103 0.97 2.00 -12.60
N ILE A 104 1.06 3.18 -11.99
CA ILE A 104 0.04 4.22 -12.14
C ILE A 104 0.39 5.12 -13.33
N SER A 105 -0.50 5.13 -14.32
CA SER A 105 -0.46 6.11 -15.40
C SER A 105 -1.42 7.25 -15.08
N VAL A 106 -0.89 8.43 -14.77
CA VAL A 106 -1.69 9.63 -14.50
C VAL A 106 -1.85 10.47 -15.77
N ALA A 107 -2.94 11.25 -15.87
CA ALA A 107 -3.13 12.16 -17.00
C ALA A 107 -1.93 13.13 -17.12
N PRO A 108 -1.22 13.19 -18.27
CA PRO A 108 0.03 13.96 -18.39
C PRO A 108 -0.15 15.47 -18.22
N ASN A 109 -1.38 15.98 -18.28
CA ASN A 109 -1.72 17.39 -18.07
C ASN A 109 -1.77 17.80 -16.59
N LEU A 110 -1.48 16.89 -15.65
CA LEU A 110 -1.43 17.18 -14.21
C LEU A 110 -0.27 18.14 -13.87
N LYS A 111 -0.60 19.40 -13.59
CA LYS A 111 0.34 20.46 -13.17
C LYS A 111 1.37 20.01 -12.13
N ASN A 112 0.93 19.16 -11.19
CA ASN A 112 1.79 18.43 -10.27
C ASN A 112 1.50 16.93 -10.43
N PRO A 113 2.34 16.12 -11.11
CA PRO A 113 2.19 14.67 -11.11
C PRO A 113 2.51 14.10 -9.71
N PRO A 114 2.16 12.84 -9.40
CA PRO A 114 2.59 12.20 -8.16
C PRO A 114 4.11 12.06 -8.06
N SER A 115 4.65 12.42 -6.89
CA SER A 115 6.04 12.29 -6.49
C SER A 115 6.25 11.12 -5.52
N GLN A 116 7.52 10.77 -5.27
CA GLN A 116 7.89 9.73 -4.32
C GLN A 116 7.26 10.00 -2.94
N TYR A 117 6.71 8.95 -2.33
CA TYR A 117 5.96 8.96 -1.07
C TYR A 117 4.60 9.70 -1.06
N ASP A 118 4.11 10.19 -2.20
CA ASP A 118 2.71 10.60 -2.30
C ASP A 118 1.76 9.41 -2.13
N ARG A 119 0.57 9.67 -1.59
CA ARG A 119 -0.48 8.65 -1.43
C ARG A 119 -1.52 8.76 -2.54
N ILE A 120 -1.87 7.61 -3.10
CA ILE A 120 -3.02 7.42 -3.98
C ILE A 120 -4.02 6.54 -3.25
N THR A 121 -5.28 6.97 -3.14
CA THR A 121 -6.36 6.24 -2.48
C THR A 121 -7.54 6.10 -3.44
N TRP A 122 -8.14 4.91 -3.55
CA TRP A 122 -9.33 4.71 -4.37
C TRP A 122 -10.55 5.47 -3.80
N THR A 123 -11.48 5.86 -4.69
CA THR A 123 -12.73 6.52 -4.27
C THR A 123 -13.90 5.55 -4.10
N TRP A 124 -13.67 4.26 -4.33
CA TRP A 124 -14.60 3.17 -4.02
C TRP A 124 -13.87 2.18 -3.09
N PRO A 125 -14.61 1.46 -2.23
CA PRO A 125 -14.04 0.41 -1.42
C PRO A 125 -13.88 -0.88 -2.25
N GLU A 126 -12.84 -1.66 -1.94
CA GLU A 126 -12.67 -3.04 -2.43
C GLU A 126 -12.24 -3.96 -1.29
N ASN A 127 -12.42 -5.26 -1.49
CA ASN A 127 -12.01 -6.30 -0.55
C ASN A 127 -10.49 -6.27 -0.29
N VAL A 128 -10.10 -6.33 0.99
CA VAL A 128 -8.69 -6.40 1.44
C VAL A 128 -8.12 -7.82 1.31
N GLY A 129 -8.20 -8.42 0.12
CA GLY A 129 -7.62 -9.73 -0.22
C GLY A 129 -7.88 -10.84 0.82
N ASP A 130 -6.79 -11.38 1.38
CA ASP A 130 -6.84 -12.44 2.39
C ASP A 130 -7.30 -11.95 3.79
N GLY A 131 -7.44 -10.63 3.96
CA GLY A 131 -7.79 -9.95 5.22
C GLY A 131 -6.57 -9.42 5.95
N GLN A 132 -6.71 -9.27 7.26
CA GLN A 132 -5.65 -8.92 8.20
C GLN A 132 -5.77 -9.84 9.42
N ILE A 133 -4.64 -10.44 9.83
CA ILE A 133 -4.53 -11.18 11.09
C ILE A 133 -4.04 -10.21 12.16
N ILE A 134 -4.70 -10.21 13.32
CA ILE A 134 -4.43 -9.28 14.43
C ILE A 134 -4.38 -10.09 15.73
N ILE A 135 -3.51 -9.67 16.65
CA ILE A 135 -3.49 -10.14 18.04
C ILE A 135 -4.15 -9.05 18.88
N ARG A 136 -5.33 -9.33 19.47
CA ARG A 136 -6.15 -8.32 20.14
C ARG A 136 -5.40 -7.60 21.26
N GLY A 137 -5.39 -6.27 21.20
CA GLY A 137 -4.75 -5.37 22.16
C GLY A 137 -3.23 -5.24 22.00
N LEU A 138 -2.58 -5.97 21.09
CA LEU A 138 -1.11 -5.92 20.93
C LEU A 138 -0.61 -4.55 20.48
N GLU A 139 -1.27 -3.92 19.51
CA GLU A 139 -0.85 -2.58 19.08
C GLU A 139 -1.10 -1.53 20.17
N ALA A 140 -2.17 -1.64 20.95
CA ALA A 140 -2.53 -0.68 22.01
C ALA A 140 -1.45 -0.55 23.11
N GLU A 141 -0.68 -1.61 23.38
CA GLU A 141 0.47 -1.55 24.30
C GLU A 141 1.61 -0.63 23.81
N THR A 142 1.69 -0.40 22.50
CA THR A 142 2.77 0.38 21.86
C THR A 142 2.29 1.71 21.29
N ARG A 143 0.96 1.89 21.15
CA ARG A 143 0.34 3.01 20.46
C ARG A 143 -0.53 3.86 21.38
N SER A 144 -0.01 5.02 21.73
CA SER A 144 -0.74 6.06 22.47
C SER A 144 -2.00 6.60 21.78
N ASP A 145 -2.26 6.23 20.53
CA ASP A 145 -3.47 6.61 19.78
C ASP A 145 -4.57 5.55 19.78
N LEU A 146 -4.37 4.40 20.45
CA LEU A 146 -5.36 3.33 20.63
C LEU A 146 -5.79 3.20 22.10
N GLU A 147 -7.07 2.93 22.31
CA GLU A 147 -7.64 2.48 23.59
C GLU A 147 -7.45 0.95 23.74
N ALA A 148 -7.62 0.41 24.95
CA ALA A 148 -7.38 -1.02 25.22
C ALA A 148 -8.37 -1.97 24.53
N ASP A 149 -9.50 -1.45 24.06
CA ASP A 149 -10.52 -2.14 23.26
C ASP A 149 -10.42 -1.83 21.76
N GLU A 150 -9.36 -1.14 21.31
CA GLU A 150 -9.13 -0.80 19.91
C GLU A 150 -7.92 -1.52 19.30
N ASP A 151 -8.12 -2.09 18.11
CA ASP A 151 -7.03 -2.60 17.27
C ASP A 151 -6.95 -1.81 15.95
N TYR A 152 -5.78 -1.82 15.29
CA TYR A 152 -5.53 -1.01 14.10
C TYR A 152 -5.58 -1.80 12.79
N LEU A 153 -6.11 -1.15 11.74
CA LEU A 153 -6.31 -1.70 10.41
C LEU A 153 -5.36 -1.04 9.40
N TYR A 154 -4.84 -1.81 8.45
CA TYR A 154 -3.96 -1.31 7.39
C TYR A 154 -4.60 -0.14 6.60
N TYR A 155 -5.90 -0.30 6.28
CA TYR A 155 -6.72 0.61 5.49
C TYR A 155 -7.91 1.13 6.29
N SER A 156 -8.54 2.20 5.81
CA SER A 156 -9.82 2.65 6.37
C SER A 156 -10.94 1.75 5.85
N PRO A 157 -11.62 0.98 6.73
CA PRO A 157 -12.70 0.09 6.35
C PRO A 157 -13.92 0.89 5.88
N ALA A 158 -14.75 0.25 5.08
CA ALA A 158 -16.06 0.72 4.63
C ALA A 158 -17.19 -0.24 5.05
N SER A 159 -16.88 -1.54 5.19
CA SER A 159 -17.73 -2.54 5.83
C SER A 159 -16.89 -3.76 6.20
N ALA A 160 -17.35 -4.55 7.17
CA ALA A 160 -16.86 -5.89 7.40
C ALA A 160 -17.33 -6.83 6.27
N ILE A 161 -16.69 -7.99 6.20
CA ILE A 161 -17.11 -9.15 5.40
C ILE A 161 -17.12 -10.38 6.28
N TYR A 162 -16.09 -10.53 7.12
CA TYR A 162 -15.90 -11.67 8.00
C TYR A 162 -14.94 -11.34 9.14
N VAL A 163 -15.24 -11.79 10.37
CA VAL A 163 -14.33 -11.70 11.52
C VAL A 163 -14.46 -12.99 12.32
N GLU A 164 -13.34 -13.68 12.54
CA GLU A 164 -13.26 -14.97 13.23
C GLU A 164 -12.00 -15.00 14.11
N ASP A 165 -12.10 -15.51 15.34
CA ASP A 165 -10.94 -15.75 16.20
C ASP A 165 -10.32 -17.14 16.05
N GLU A 166 -9.19 -17.39 16.72
CA GLU A 166 -8.47 -18.67 16.60
C GLU A 166 -9.17 -19.91 17.21
N ASP A 167 -10.30 -19.73 17.91
CA ASP A 167 -11.16 -20.84 18.35
C ASP A 167 -12.41 -21.02 17.45
N GLY A 168 -12.55 -20.22 16.39
CA GLY A 168 -13.69 -20.28 15.46
C GLY A 168 -14.92 -19.51 15.92
N VAL A 169 -14.78 -18.53 16.82
CA VAL A 169 -15.88 -17.63 17.18
C VAL A 169 -16.00 -16.52 16.13
N GLU A 170 -17.16 -16.40 15.50
CA GLU A 170 -17.47 -15.32 14.55
C GLU A 170 -18.00 -14.06 15.26
N TYR A 171 -17.65 -12.89 14.73
CA TYR A 171 -18.05 -11.58 15.27
C TYR A 171 -18.73 -10.70 14.21
N GLN A 172 -19.73 -9.93 14.61
CA GLN A 172 -20.54 -9.11 13.72
C GLN A 172 -20.33 -7.60 13.94
N GLU A 173 -20.24 -6.86 12.83
CA GLU A 173 -20.25 -5.40 12.82
C GLU A 173 -21.56 -4.87 13.43
N ASP A 174 -21.48 -3.72 14.11
CA ASP A 174 -22.55 -3.07 14.87
C ASP A 174 -23.10 -3.86 16.08
N THR A 175 -22.66 -5.10 16.30
CA THR A 175 -23.07 -5.95 17.45
C THR A 175 -21.91 -6.25 18.40
N ASP A 176 -20.76 -6.68 17.86
CA ASP A 176 -19.58 -7.06 18.63
C ASP A 176 -18.44 -6.05 18.49
N PHE A 177 -18.42 -5.31 17.39
CA PHE A 177 -17.45 -4.24 17.12
C PHE A 177 -18.02 -3.17 16.20
N ILE A 178 -17.36 -2.01 16.17
CA ILE A 178 -17.60 -0.93 15.20
C ILE A 178 -16.28 -0.44 14.62
N PHE A 179 -16.30 0.13 13.42
CA PHE A 179 -15.11 0.78 12.86
C PHE A 179 -15.04 2.27 13.21
N THR A 180 -13.83 2.72 13.57
CA THR A 180 -13.51 4.14 13.80
C THR A 180 -12.27 4.52 13.01
N GLY A 181 -12.46 5.03 11.78
CA GLY A 181 -11.41 5.61 10.93
C GLY A 181 -10.42 4.60 10.33
N LYS A 182 -9.47 4.09 11.13
CA LYS A 182 -8.57 2.96 10.82
C LYS A 182 -8.48 1.98 11.98
N LYS A 183 -9.48 1.99 12.85
CA LYS A 183 -9.55 1.14 14.03
C LYS A 183 -10.78 0.26 13.96
N ILE A 184 -10.68 -0.91 14.56
CA ILE A 184 -11.83 -1.69 15.03
C ILE A 184 -11.91 -1.47 16.54
N LYS A 185 -13.07 -1.05 17.05
CA LYS A 185 -13.34 -0.87 18.48
C LYS A 185 -14.30 -1.96 18.92
N TRP A 186 -13.87 -2.76 19.89
CA TRP A 186 -14.55 -3.95 20.37
C TRP A 186 -15.55 -3.63 21.48
N MET A 187 -16.79 -4.06 21.30
CA MET A 187 -17.82 -4.08 22.34
C MET A 187 -17.84 -5.45 23.04
N ASN A 188 -17.85 -6.53 22.26
CA ASN A 188 -17.88 -7.92 22.73
C ASN A 188 -16.84 -8.78 21.96
N GLY A 189 -15.55 -8.45 22.10
CA GLY A 189 -14.47 -9.05 21.29
C GLY A 189 -13.71 -10.25 21.89
N PRO A 190 -12.74 -10.84 21.16
CA PRO A 190 -11.95 -12.07 21.44
C PRO A 190 -11.13 -12.24 22.75
N GLU A 191 -11.51 -11.65 23.90
CA GLU A 191 -10.57 -11.39 25.03
C GLU A 191 -9.27 -10.67 24.57
N VAL A 192 -8.23 -10.54 25.40
CA VAL A 192 -6.97 -9.85 25.02
C VAL A 192 -5.87 -10.90 24.74
N ARG A 193 -4.97 -10.61 23.79
CA ARG A 193 -3.93 -11.52 23.24
C ARG A 193 -4.39 -12.64 22.32
N LYS A 194 -5.70 -12.88 22.15
CA LYS A 194 -6.19 -13.84 21.17
C LYS A 194 -5.96 -13.35 19.75
N ARG A 195 -5.67 -14.27 18.83
CA ARG A 195 -5.58 -13.99 17.38
C ARG A 195 -6.97 -14.00 16.76
N TYR A 196 -7.19 -13.08 15.83
CA TYR A 196 -8.36 -13.09 14.97
C TYR A 196 -8.00 -12.65 13.55
N THR A 197 -8.81 -13.10 12.58
CA THR A 197 -8.71 -12.71 11.16
C THR A 197 -9.90 -11.84 10.81
N ILE A 198 -9.65 -10.69 10.20
CA ILE A 198 -10.68 -9.78 9.70
C ILE A 198 -10.57 -9.59 8.18
N LYS A 199 -11.64 -9.92 7.45
CA LYS A 199 -11.84 -9.56 6.04
C LYS A 199 -12.84 -8.42 5.97
N TYR A 200 -12.50 -7.40 5.22
CA TYR A 200 -13.25 -6.15 5.14
C TYR A 200 -13.13 -5.51 3.76
N ASN A 201 -14.11 -4.70 3.39
CA ASN A 201 -14.02 -3.78 2.27
C ASN A 201 -13.36 -2.49 2.77
N ALA A 202 -12.43 -1.91 2.00
CA ALA A 202 -11.72 -0.71 2.39
C ALA A 202 -11.37 0.19 1.21
N TYR A 203 -11.19 1.48 1.49
CA TYR A 203 -10.58 2.41 0.56
C TYR A 203 -9.08 2.14 0.49
N LEU A 204 -8.70 1.23 -0.40
CA LEU A 204 -7.31 0.82 -0.58
C LEU A 204 -6.43 2.05 -0.93
N SER A 205 -5.21 2.03 -0.39
CA SER A 205 -4.25 3.12 -0.57
C SER A 205 -2.86 2.59 -0.93
N TRP A 206 -2.21 3.31 -1.84
CA TRP A 206 -0.86 3.03 -2.31
C TRP A 206 0.05 4.21 -2.06
N ILE A 207 1.33 3.90 -1.87
CA ILE A 207 2.40 4.88 -1.79
C ILE A 207 3.18 4.85 -3.11
N VAL A 208 3.37 6.02 -3.72
CA VAL A 208 4.17 6.18 -4.93
C VAL A 208 5.63 5.92 -4.58
N TRP A 209 6.23 4.94 -5.23
CA TRP A 209 7.61 4.53 -4.99
C TRP A 209 8.43 4.66 -6.27
N ASN A 210 9.62 5.23 -6.15
CA ASN A 210 10.62 5.27 -7.22
C ASN A 210 11.71 4.27 -6.82
N PRO A 211 11.86 3.14 -7.52
CA PRO A 211 12.84 2.15 -7.14
C PRO A 211 14.26 2.70 -7.39
N PRO A 212 15.23 2.43 -6.50
CA PRO A 212 16.60 2.93 -6.67
C PRO A 212 17.30 2.37 -7.91
N ALA A 213 16.83 1.22 -8.43
CA ALA A 213 17.33 0.62 -9.66
C ALA A 213 16.50 1.05 -10.88
N THR A 214 17.18 1.40 -11.98
CA THR A 214 16.53 1.69 -13.27
C THR A 214 15.80 0.44 -13.78
N ARG A 215 14.46 0.50 -13.91
CA ARG A 215 13.67 -0.62 -14.45
C ARG A 215 13.92 -0.80 -15.95
N ARG A 216 14.29 -2.00 -16.37
CA ARG A 216 14.43 -2.38 -17.79
C ARG A 216 13.77 -3.74 -18.08
N ASP A 217 13.14 -3.86 -19.25
CA ASP A 217 12.77 -5.13 -19.87
C ASP A 217 13.33 -5.17 -21.30
N ARG A 218 14.07 -6.22 -21.67
CA ARG A 218 14.72 -6.38 -22.99
C ARG A 218 15.42 -5.09 -23.47
N ASN A 219 16.19 -4.46 -22.58
CA ASN A 219 16.87 -3.15 -22.75
C ASN A 219 15.97 -1.92 -22.98
N ARG A 220 14.64 -2.03 -22.91
CA ARG A 220 13.71 -0.89 -22.91
C ARG A 220 13.55 -0.36 -21.49
N SER A 221 13.54 0.96 -21.33
CA SER A 221 13.21 1.59 -20.04
C SER A 221 11.73 1.38 -19.72
N LEU A 222 11.41 0.94 -18.51
CA LEU A 222 10.03 0.79 -18.02
C LEU A 222 9.54 1.99 -17.19
N GLY A 223 10.27 3.12 -17.26
CA GLY A 223 9.98 4.30 -16.46
C GLY A 223 10.37 4.17 -14.98
N SER A 224 10.08 5.22 -14.20
CA SER A 224 10.62 5.47 -12.86
C SER A 224 9.58 5.49 -11.73
N ARG A 225 8.35 5.04 -11.99
CA ARG A 225 7.28 5.09 -10.97
C ARG A 225 6.50 3.78 -10.92
N ILE A 226 6.43 3.23 -9.72
CA ILE A 226 5.57 2.12 -9.30
C ILE A 226 4.76 2.59 -8.10
N ILE A 227 3.75 1.81 -7.71
CA ILE A 227 2.98 2.06 -6.50
C ILE A 227 2.99 0.82 -5.61
N LEU A 228 3.26 1.01 -4.33
CA LEU A 228 3.24 -0.06 -3.32
C LEU A 228 1.93 -0.01 -2.55
N ARG A 229 1.25 -1.15 -2.37
CA ARG A 229 0.10 -1.22 -1.44
C ARG A 229 0.60 -0.91 -0.03
N LYS A 230 -0.17 -0.12 0.74
CA LYS A 230 0.25 0.32 2.07
C LYS A 230 0.49 -0.87 3.03
N SER A 231 -0.30 -1.93 2.95
CA SER A 231 -0.11 -3.14 3.79
C SER A 231 1.27 -3.77 3.63
N HIS A 232 1.85 -3.78 2.42
CA HIS A 232 3.20 -4.33 2.22
C HIS A 232 4.29 -3.49 2.87
N ILE A 233 4.08 -2.18 3.01
CA ILE A 233 4.99 -1.28 3.75
C ILE A 233 4.89 -1.52 5.25
N VAL A 234 3.73 -1.97 5.75
CA VAL A 234 3.55 -2.38 7.15
C VAL A 234 4.25 -3.71 7.40
N ASN A 235 3.92 -4.78 6.66
CA ASN A 235 4.47 -6.12 6.88
C ASN A 235 6.01 -6.16 6.79
N TYR A 236 6.63 -5.39 5.88
CA TYR A 236 8.09 -5.32 5.75
C TYR A 236 8.78 -4.76 7.01
N ARG A 237 8.04 -4.09 7.91
CA ARG A 237 8.53 -3.66 9.22
C ARG A 237 8.68 -4.86 10.16
N ASP A 238 7.66 -5.70 10.22
CA ASP A 238 7.59 -6.81 11.18
C ASP A 238 8.62 -7.90 10.85
N GLU A 239 8.90 -8.12 9.56
CA GLU A 239 9.99 -8.99 9.07
C GLU A 239 11.41 -8.47 9.42
N ILE A 240 11.59 -7.14 9.48
CA ILE A 240 12.87 -6.53 9.87
C ILE A 240 13.04 -6.55 11.39
N ASP A 241 12.00 -6.22 12.16
CA ASP A 241 12.09 -6.21 13.62
C ASP A 241 12.29 -7.65 14.17
N THR A 242 11.73 -8.68 13.52
CA THR A 242 12.00 -10.09 13.88
C THR A 242 13.44 -10.55 13.57
N THR A 243 13.97 -10.27 12.37
CA THR A 243 15.37 -10.64 12.03
C THR A 243 16.42 -9.93 12.90
N ILE A 244 16.15 -8.71 13.36
CA ILE A 244 17.06 -8.00 14.29
C ILE A 244 17.10 -8.68 15.66
N VAL A 245 15.96 -9.14 16.19
CA VAL A 245 15.89 -9.83 17.49
C VAL A 245 16.63 -11.17 17.47
N GLU A 246 16.49 -11.98 16.41
CA GLU A 246 17.24 -13.25 16.28
C GLU A 246 18.75 -13.02 16.17
N SER A 247 19.18 -11.96 15.47
CA SER A 247 20.60 -11.63 15.28
C SER A 247 21.34 -11.23 16.58
N GLN A 248 20.62 -10.89 17.65
CA GLN A 248 21.21 -10.46 18.92
C GLN A 248 21.41 -11.59 19.95
N GLN A 249 20.99 -12.83 19.66
CA GLN A 249 21.16 -13.96 20.59
C GLN A 249 22.45 -14.78 20.40
N PHE A 250 23.25 -14.50 19.36
CA PHE A 250 24.56 -15.13 19.19
C PHE A 250 25.67 -14.41 20.00
N THR A 251 25.66 -14.60 21.33
CA THR A 251 26.90 -14.46 22.11
C THR A 251 27.75 -15.72 21.95
N PRO A 252 28.94 -15.67 21.32
CA PRO A 252 29.84 -16.81 21.33
C PRO A 252 30.42 -16.98 22.74
N ASN A 253 30.15 -18.13 23.37
CA ASN A 253 30.80 -18.53 24.62
C ASN A 253 32.31 -18.74 24.38
N ALA A 254 33.10 -17.69 24.58
CA ALA A 254 34.56 -17.76 24.55
C ALA A 254 35.09 -18.08 25.96
N LYS A 255 35.29 -19.38 26.21
CA LYS A 255 36.14 -20.05 27.23
C LYS A 255 36.01 -21.56 26.96
N VAL A 256 37.06 -22.38 26.97
CA VAL A 256 38.41 -22.24 27.53
C VAL A 256 39.47 -22.41 26.45
#